data_AF-A0A5K0Y3M5-F1
#
_entry.id   AF-A0A5K0Y3M5-F1
#
_cell.length_a   1.000
_cell.length_b   1.000
_cell.length_c   1.000
_cell.angle_alpha   90.00
_cell.angle_beta   90.00
_cell.angle_gamma   90.00
#
_symmetry.space_group_name_H-M   'P 1'
#
loop_
_entity.id
_entity.type
_entity.pdbx_description
1 polymer ?
#
loop_
_entity_poly.entity_id
_entity_poly.type
_entity_poly.pdbx_seq_one_letter_code
_entity_poly.pdbx_strand_id
1 'polypeptide(L)' 'AKKLRSDLGIASMDFCNLSDDGRNSDLPQLSLKSIQEATHNFSKEDQFGQGGFGPVYK' A
#
# COMPACT_ATOMS: atom_id res chain seq x y z
N ALA A 1 30.56 17.40 -35.69
CA ALA A 1 29.31 17.21 -34.91
C ALA A 1 29.66 16.60 -33.56
N LYS A 2 29.41 17.30 -32.45
CA LYS A 2 29.53 16.77 -31.08
C LYS A 2 28.51 17.46 -30.18
N LYS A 3 27.56 16.71 -29.62
CA LYS A 3 26.91 17.05 -28.35
C LYS A 3 26.31 15.75 -27.78
N LEU A 4 27.12 15.03 -26.98
CA LEU A 4 27.16 15.01 -25.51
C LEU A 4 25.96 14.26 -24.90
N ARG A 5 26.28 13.14 -24.25
CA ARG A 5 25.36 12.32 -23.44
C ARG A 5 24.83 13.19 -22.30
N SER A 6 23.51 13.21 -22.11
CA SER A 6 22.88 13.78 -20.92
C SER A 6 22.58 12.64 -19.96
N ASP A 7 23.18 12.77 -18.78
CA ASP A 7 23.24 11.81 -17.71
C ASP A 7 21.86 11.51 -17.08
N LEU A 8 21.76 10.29 -16.54
CA LEU A 8 21.15 9.94 -15.25
C LEU A 8 19.99 10.85 -14.77
N GLY A 9 18.80 10.62 -15.31
CA GLY A 9 17.56 10.92 -14.61
C GLY A 9 17.01 9.61 -14.05
N ILE A 10 17.16 9.38 -12.75
CA ILE A 10 16.28 8.45 -12.02
C ILE A 10 14.87 9.01 -12.27
N ALA A 11 14.15 8.42 -13.22
CA ALA A 11 12.73 8.69 -13.37
C ALA A 11 12.09 8.15 -12.09
N SER A 12 11.84 9.07 -11.18
CA SER A 12 10.80 9.03 -10.15
C SER A 12 9.95 7.77 -10.27
N MET A 13 10.09 6.84 -9.32
CA MET A 13 9.01 5.88 -9.08
C MET A 13 7.80 6.73 -8.70
N ASP A 14 6.94 7.02 -9.67
CA ASP A 14 5.74 7.80 -9.45
C ASP A 14 4.78 6.98 -8.59
N PHE A 15 4.98 7.06 -7.28
CA PHE A 15 4.09 6.52 -6.23
C PHE A 15 2.79 7.31 -6.16
N CYS A 16 2.24 7.79 -7.27
CA CYS A 16 1.09 8.68 -7.28
C CYS A 16 0.31 8.63 -8.61
N ASN A 17 0.28 7.50 -9.34
CA ASN A 17 -0.85 7.27 -10.27
C ASN A 17 -2.14 7.10 -9.45
N LEU A 18 -2.56 8.21 -8.85
CA LEU A 18 -3.80 8.40 -8.14
C LEU A 18 -4.72 9.01 -9.18
N SER A 19 -5.52 8.16 -9.83
CA SER A 19 -6.78 8.61 -10.40
C SER A 19 -7.49 9.47 -9.35
N ASP A 20 -8.18 10.53 -9.78
CA ASP A 20 -8.87 11.53 -8.93
C ASP A 20 -9.84 10.92 -7.88
N ASP A 21 -10.11 9.61 -7.95
CA ASP A 21 -10.86 8.82 -6.99
C ASP A 21 -10.02 8.04 -5.95
N GLY A 22 -8.72 8.33 -5.80
CA GLY A 22 -7.89 7.76 -4.73
C GLY A 22 -7.56 6.27 -4.87
N ARG A 23 -8.07 5.62 -5.93
CA ARG A 23 -7.87 4.18 -6.18
C ARG A 23 -6.69 4.00 -7.13
N ASN A 24 -5.54 3.66 -6.56
CA ASN A 24 -4.45 3.06 -7.33
C ASN A 24 -4.93 1.66 -7.78
N SER A 25 -5.24 1.51 -9.06
CA SER A 25 -5.79 0.28 -9.66
C SER A 25 -4.86 -0.93 -9.55
N ASP A 26 -3.58 -0.72 -9.22
CA ASP A 26 -2.59 -1.77 -9.07
C ASP A 26 -2.57 -2.36 -7.64
N LEU A 27 -3.29 -1.74 -6.68
CA LEU A 27 -3.43 -2.26 -5.32
C LEU A 27 -4.63 -3.20 -5.22
N PRO A 28 -4.49 -4.36 -4.55
CA PRO A 28 -5.62 -5.23 -4.24
C PRO A 28 -6.68 -4.49 -3.41
N GLN A 29 -7.91 -4.46 -3.90
CA GLN A 29 -9.05 -3.93 -3.16
C GLN A 29 -9.66 -5.06 -2.31
N LEU A 30 -9.62 -4.89 -0.98
CA LEU A 30 -10.24 -5.81 -0.04
C LEU A 30 -11.51 -5.19 0.52
N SER A 31 -12.57 -6.01 0.64
CA SER A 31 -13.79 -5.57 1.31
C SER A 31 -13.60 -5.59 2.84
N LEU A 32 -14.27 -4.67 3.56
CA LEU A 32 -14.25 -4.68 5.02
C LEU A 32 -14.76 -6.02 5.59
N LYS A 33 -15.77 -6.62 4.96
CA LYS A 33 -16.30 -7.93 5.34
C LYS A 33 -15.21 -9.01 5.29
N SER A 34 -14.41 -9.02 4.22
CA SER A 34 -13.31 -9.98 4.07
C SER A 34 -12.25 -9.81 5.17
N ILE A 35 -11.95 -8.56 5.56
CA ILE A 35 -11.02 -8.26 6.66
C ILE A 35 -11.62 -8.73 8.00
N GLN A 36 -12.91 -8.51 8.23
CA GLN A 36 -13.59 -8.98 9.43
C GLN A 36 -13.59 -10.51 9.52
N GLU A 37 -13.90 -11.21 8.44
CA GLU A 37 -13.89 -12.68 8.41
C GLU A 37 -12.48 -13.23 8.68
N ALA A 38 -11.44 -12.65 8.07
CA ALA A 38 -10.05 -13.08 8.26
C ALA A 38 -9.54 -12.86 9.69
N THR A 39 -9.94 -11.76 10.32
CA THR A 39 -9.49 -11.39 11.68
C THR A 39 -10.42 -11.88 12.80
N HIS A 40 -11.37 -12.77 12.47
CA HIS A 40 -12.46 -13.20 13.36
C HIS A 40 -13.12 -12.02 14.10
N ASN A 41 -13.48 -11.01 13.32
CA ASN A 41 -14.07 -9.75 13.76
C ASN A 41 -13.14 -8.98 14.73
N PHE A 42 -11.86 -8.88 14.39
CA PHE A 42 -10.80 -8.27 15.18
C PHE A 42 -10.68 -8.89 16.59
N SER A 43 -10.77 -10.22 16.67
CA SER A 43 -10.63 -10.94 17.94
C SER A 43 -9.24 -10.72 18.52
N LYS A 44 -9.17 -10.60 19.85
CA LYS A 44 -7.90 -10.47 20.57
C LYS A 44 -7.00 -11.71 20.43
N GLU A 45 -7.59 -12.86 20.12
CA GLU A 45 -6.86 -14.13 19.90
C GLU A 45 -6.05 -14.12 18.59
N ASP A 46 -6.48 -13.31 17.61
CA ASP A 46 -5.78 -13.12 16.34
C ASP A 46 -4.85 -11.91 16.36
N GLN A 47 -4.89 -11.11 17.42
CA GLN A 47 -3.93 -10.05 17.62
C GLN A 47 -2.53 -10.65 17.80
N PHE A 48 -1.66 -10.35 16.84
CA PHE A 48 -0.24 -10.71 16.90
C PHE A 48 0.54 -9.76 17.81
N GLY A 49 0.15 -8.48 17.85
CA GLY A 49 0.80 -7.49 18.71
C GLY A 49 0.18 -6.09 18.61
N GLN A 50 0.77 -5.13 19.32
CA GLN A 50 0.40 -3.70 19.24
C GLN A 50 1.65 -2.83 19.29
N GLY A 51 1.76 -1.89 18.35
CA GLY A 51 2.80 -0.87 18.33
C GLY A 51 2.22 0.55 18.43
N GLY A 52 3.05 1.56 18.21
CA GLY A 52 2.63 2.97 18.20
C GLY A 52 1.61 3.33 17.10
N PHE A 53 1.41 2.44 16.12
CA PHE A 53 0.47 2.60 15.01
C PHE A 53 -0.80 1.75 15.17
N GLY A 54 -0.95 1.03 16.28
CA GLY A 54 -2.13 0.21 16.58
C GLY A 54 -1.88 -1.30 16.59
N PRO A 55 -2.97 -2.10 16.72
CA PRO A 55 -2.92 -3.55 16.76
C PRO A 55 -2.66 -4.17 15.38
N VAL A 56 -1.93 -5.29 15.36
CA VAL A 56 -1.68 -6.10 14.17
C VAL A 56 -2.36 -7.45 14.37
N TYR A 57 -3.12 -7.90 13.36
CA TYR A 57 -3.85 -9.17 13.38
C TYR A 57 -3.22 -10.14 12.36
N LYS A 58 -3.32 -11.44 12.63
CA LYS A 58 -2.92 -12.52 11.71
C LYS A 58 -3.91 -12.68 10.56
#